data_AF-A0A3L6QF64-F1
#
_entry.id   AF-A0A3L6QF64-F1
#
_cell.length_a   1.000
_cell.length_b   1.000
_cell.length_c   1.000
_cell.angle_alpha   90.00
_cell.angle_beta   90.00
_cell.angle_gamma   90.00
#
_symmetry.space_group_name_H-M   'P 1'
#
loop_
_entity.id
_entity.type
_entity.pdbx_description
1 polymer ?
#
loop_
_entity_poly.entity_id
_entity_poly.type
_entity_poly.pdbx_seq_one_letter_code
_entity_poly.pdbx_strand_id
1 'polypeptide(L)'
;MDAAAGGAEIYRLPEECVAYAISLTTPGDACHSSAVSPAFRAAADSDAVWDRFLPPDHAAVLARADEPVECESKKELFSRLCGSPVLLDGATMSFGLERRSGAKCLMLSARALSIVWGDDPTCWIWTASLPGSRFPEVAELVDVCWLEISGKLSLSLLSPGTTYAAYLVFAIADESYGLECHVGMLPPKATVTVVSGSSSKPATSTEHAICLQHMQGEEEAAMHRRKQQYMRLRKGYGRKMVTREADPDIRCPRRRGDGWAEVELGEFAVAGDGEDDGVVEVRLEEVDSRRWKRGLIVQGIEIRPKHAC
;
A
#
# COMPACT_ATOMS: atom_id res chain seq x y z
N MET A 1 13.48 -36.28 53.40
CA MET A 1 13.61 -35.04 52.64
C MET A 1 14.19 -35.42 51.30
N ASP A 2 13.39 -35.33 50.25
CA ASP A 2 13.79 -34.97 48.88
C ASP A 2 12.57 -35.16 47.99
N ALA A 3 11.73 -34.12 47.97
CA ALA A 3 10.75 -33.93 46.90
C ALA A 3 11.55 -33.39 45.71
N ALA A 4 11.82 -34.25 44.73
CA ALA A 4 12.35 -33.83 43.45
C ALA A 4 11.38 -32.81 42.84
N ALA A 5 11.78 -31.54 42.84
CA ALA A 5 11.12 -30.50 42.09
C ALA A 5 11.32 -30.82 40.60
N GLY A 6 10.36 -31.56 40.04
CA GLY A 6 10.26 -31.80 38.60
C GLY A 6 9.91 -30.51 37.89
N GLY A 7 10.90 -29.63 37.71
CA GLY A 7 10.79 -28.53 36.77
C GLY A 7 10.69 -29.13 35.37
N ALA A 8 9.54 -28.96 34.71
CA ALA A 8 9.41 -29.27 33.31
C ALA A 8 10.24 -28.25 32.51
N GLU A 9 11.50 -28.60 32.24
CA GLU A 9 12.38 -27.77 31.44
C GLU A 9 11.97 -27.82 29.97
N ILE A 10 11.83 -26.64 29.34
CA ILE A 10 11.46 -26.50 27.93
C ILE A 10 12.41 -27.27 26.98
N TYR A 11 13.65 -27.49 27.42
CA TYR A 11 14.68 -28.26 26.71
C TYR A 11 14.40 -29.77 26.61
N ARG A 12 13.40 -30.29 27.34
CA ARG A 12 12.97 -31.69 27.26
C ARG A 12 11.86 -31.92 26.24
N LEU A 13 11.32 -30.86 25.63
CA LEU A 13 10.30 -30.98 24.60
C LEU A 13 10.93 -31.49 23.28
N PRO A 14 10.24 -32.36 22.53
CA PRO A 14 10.62 -32.68 21.16
C PRO A 14 10.68 -31.42 20.29
N GLU A 15 11.57 -31.41 19.30
CA GLU A 15 11.74 -30.29 18.36
C GLU A 15 10.41 -29.92 17.68
N GLU A 16 9.59 -30.91 17.33
CA GLU A 16 8.27 -30.72 16.72
C GLU A 16 7.31 -29.93 17.62
N CYS A 17 7.36 -30.14 18.94
CA CYS A 17 6.53 -29.38 19.89
C CYS A 17 7.01 -27.93 19.99
N VAL A 18 8.33 -27.71 19.96
CA VAL A 18 8.92 -26.37 19.96
C VAL A 18 8.60 -25.65 18.65
N ALA A 19 8.76 -26.32 17.51
CA ALA A 19 8.42 -25.79 16.19
C ALA A 19 6.93 -25.45 16.10
N TYR A 20 6.05 -26.33 16.56
CA TYR A 20 4.61 -26.05 16.61
C TYR A 20 4.31 -24.81 17.46
N ALA A 21 4.88 -24.71 18.67
CA ALA A 21 4.69 -23.53 19.53
C ALA A 21 5.19 -22.24 18.85
N ILE A 22 6.37 -22.27 18.21
CA ILE A 22 6.92 -21.12 17.49
C ILE A 22 6.05 -20.75 16.27
N SER A 23 5.48 -21.72 15.58
CA SER A 23 4.62 -21.49 14.41
C SER A 23 3.30 -20.75 14.74
N LEU A 24 2.93 -20.66 16.02
CA LEU A 24 1.77 -19.92 16.51
C LEU A 24 2.13 -18.48 16.95
N THR A 25 3.38 -18.06 16.77
CA THR A 25 3.88 -16.72 17.10
C THR A 25 4.02 -15.86 15.83
N THR A 26 4.78 -14.77 15.88
CA THR A 26 5.10 -13.97 14.69
C THR A 26 6.41 -14.42 14.03
N PRO A 27 6.64 -14.13 12.74
CA PRO A 27 7.93 -14.33 12.09
C PRO A 27 9.11 -13.69 12.85
N GLY A 28 8.87 -12.52 13.47
CA GLY A 28 9.86 -11.86 14.32
C GLY A 28 10.20 -12.66 15.58
N ASP A 29 9.19 -13.23 16.24
CA ASP A 29 9.39 -14.07 17.43
C ASP A 29 10.09 -15.39 17.10
N ALA A 30 9.82 -15.98 15.94
CA ALA A 30 10.58 -17.12 15.45
C ALA A 30 12.06 -16.77 15.28
N CYS A 31 12.36 -15.61 14.69
CA CYS A 31 13.75 -15.14 14.56
C CYS A 31 14.41 -14.92 15.92
N HIS A 32 13.73 -14.32 16.88
CA HIS A 32 14.25 -14.16 18.25
C HIS A 32 14.45 -15.51 18.95
N SER A 33 13.53 -16.46 18.76
CA SER A 33 13.60 -17.81 19.32
C SER A 33 14.86 -18.55 18.85
N SER A 34 15.27 -18.35 17.59
CA SER A 34 16.48 -18.96 17.02
C SER A 34 17.79 -18.59 17.75
N ALA A 35 17.79 -17.51 18.53
CA ALA A 35 18.95 -17.05 19.30
C ALA A 35 19.08 -17.72 20.67
N VAL A 36 18.04 -18.42 21.14
CA VAL A 36 17.99 -18.98 22.50
C VAL A 36 18.93 -20.18 22.67
N SER A 37 18.90 -21.13 21.73
CA SER A 37 19.73 -22.34 21.77
C SER A 37 19.80 -23.01 20.39
N PRO A 38 20.72 -23.97 20.15
CA PRO A 38 20.77 -24.72 18.90
C PRO A 38 19.48 -25.50 18.59
N ALA A 39 18.84 -26.08 19.62
CA ALA A 39 17.56 -26.79 19.44
C ALA A 39 16.43 -25.84 19.03
N PHE A 40 16.37 -24.66 19.64
CA PHE A 40 15.41 -23.62 19.24
C PHE A 40 15.70 -23.07 17.85
N ARG A 41 16.97 -22.97 17.45
CA ARG A 41 17.33 -22.56 16.09
C ARG A 41 16.84 -23.57 15.06
N ALA A 42 17.08 -24.86 15.27
CA ALA A 42 16.60 -25.92 14.39
C ALA A 42 15.08 -25.87 14.23
N ALA A 43 14.35 -25.79 15.35
CA ALA A 43 12.90 -25.67 15.36
C ALA A 43 12.40 -24.38 14.65
N ALA A 44 12.97 -23.21 15.00
CA ALA A 44 12.54 -21.91 14.49
C ALA A 44 12.83 -21.71 12.99
N ASP A 45 13.88 -22.35 12.48
CA ASP A 45 14.28 -22.24 11.07
C ASP A 45 13.65 -23.34 10.20
N SER A 46 12.86 -24.25 10.80
CA SER A 46 12.21 -25.34 10.08
C SER A 46 11.10 -24.86 9.14
N ASP A 47 10.97 -25.50 7.97
CA ASP A 47 9.90 -25.19 7.03
C ASP A 47 8.50 -25.42 7.60
N ALA A 48 8.34 -26.26 8.62
CA ALA A 48 7.07 -26.46 9.32
C ALA A 48 6.59 -25.18 10.03
N VAL A 49 7.53 -24.37 10.55
CA VAL A 49 7.23 -23.05 11.13
C VAL A 49 6.86 -22.07 10.03
N TRP A 50 7.71 -21.94 9.02
CA TRP A 50 7.57 -20.92 7.98
C TRP A 50 6.40 -21.18 7.02
N ASP A 51 5.93 -22.42 6.91
CA ASP A 51 4.69 -22.75 6.20
C ASP A 51 3.46 -22.05 6.81
N ARG A 52 3.43 -21.81 8.13
CA ARG A 52 2.32 -21.10 8.78
C ARG A 52 2.41 -19.58 8.63
N PHE A 53 3.60 -19.06 8.36
CA PHE A 53 3.83 -17.62 8.16
C PHE A 53 3.66 -17.19 6.70
N LEU A 54 3.78 -18.12 5.76
CA LEU A 54 3.45 -17.88 4.37
C LEU A 54 1.93 -17.96 4.15
N PRO A 55 1.38 -17.18 3.21
CA PRO A 55 0.00 -17.36 2.79
C PRO A 55 -0.25 -18.80 2.29
N PRO A 56 -1.37 -19.45 2.63
CA PRO A 56 -1.64 -20.83 2.22
C PRO A 56 -1.61 -21.05 0.70
N ASP A 57 -1.95 -20.02 -0.06
CA ASP A 57 -1.98 -20.01 -1.53
C ASP A 57 -0.70 -19.44 -2.17
N HIS A 58 0.38 -19.22 -1.40
CA HIS A 58 1.62 -18.62 -1.93
C HIS A 58 2.14 -19.35 -3.18
N ALA A 59 2.10 -20.69 -3.22
CA ALA A 59 2.54 -21.46 -4.37
C ALA A 59 1.69 -21.16 -5.64
N ALA A 60 0.38 -21.00 -5.48
CA ALA A 60 -0.52 -20.66 -6.58
C ALA A 60 -0.30 -19.22 -7.07
N VAL A 61 0.00 -18.29 -6.15
CA VAL A 61 0.37 -16.91 -6.50
C VAL A 61 1.70 -16.87 -7.24
N LEU A 62 2.71 -17.58 -6.76
CA LEU A 62 4.04 -17.62 -7.38
C LEU A 62 4.07 -18.34 -8.74
N ALA A 63 3.11 -19.22 -9.02
CA ALA A 63 2.95 -19.80 -10.35
C ALA A 63 2.59 -18.76 -11.43
N ARG A 64 2.14 -17.55 -11.03
CA ARG A 64 1.86 -16.41 -11.92
C ARG A 64 3.05 -15.46 -12.06
N ALA A 65 4.18 -15.76 -11.42
CA ALA A 65 5.36 -14.91 -11.45
C ALA A 65 5.96 -14.84 -12.85
N ASP A 66 6.36 -13.64 -13.26
CA ASP A 66 7.00 -13.41 -14.55
C ASP A 66 8.41 -14.03 -14.60
N GLU A 67 9.07 -14.11 -13.44
CA GLU A 67 10.36 -14.77 -13.25
C GLU A 67 10.27 -15.86 -12.18
N PRO A 68 10.94 -17.02 -12.36
CA PRO A 68 10.96 -18.07 -11.37
C PRO A 68 11.55 -17.58 -10.04
N VAL A 69 10.90 -17.94 -8.94
CA VAL A 69 11.40 -17.66 -7.59
C VAL A 69 11.95 -18.96 -7.01
N GLU A 70 13.28 -19.10 -7.03
CA GLU A 70 13.98 -20.23 -6.43
C GLU A 70 14.49 -19.84 -5.03
N CYS A 71 14.16 -20.63 -4.02
CA CYS A 71 14.62 -20.46 -2.63
C CYS A 71 14.89 -21.84 -2.03
N GLU A 72 15.90 -21.95 -1.17
CA GLU A 72 16.30 -23.21 -0.54
C GLU A 72 15.43 -23.57 0.66
N SER A 73 14.74 -22.58 1.25
CA SER A 73 13.84 -22.75 2.40
C SER A 73 12.65 -21.81 2.36
N LYS A 74 11.58 -22.12 3.11
CA LYS A 74 10.42 -21.23 3.27
C LYS A 74 10.76 -19.96 4.02
N LYS A 75 11.76 -20.01 4.92
CA LYS A 75 12.31 -18.82 5.59
C LYS A 75 12.95 -17.85 4.60
N GLU A 76 13.76 -18.38 3.70
CA GLU A 76 14.37 -17.59 2.63
C GLU A 76 13.32 -17.00 1.70
N LEU A 77 12.34 -17.81 1.29
CA LEU A 77 11.21 -17.33 0.48
C LEU A 77 10.46 -16.18 1.17
N PHE A 78 10.12 -16.33 2.45
CA PHE A 78 9.48 -15.27 3.22
C PHE A 78 10.33 -13.99 3.24
N SER A 79 11.63 -14.13 3.51
CA SER A 79 12.53 -12.98 3.55
C SER A 79 12.66 -12.30 2.19
N ARG A 80 12.70 -13.08 1.10
CA ARG A 80 12.73 -12.59 -0.28
C ARG A 80 11.48 -11.80 -0.60
N LEU A 81 10.29 -12.34 -0.31
CA LEU A 81 9.01 -11.68 -0.57
C LEU A 81 8.78 -10.41 0.26
N CYS A 82 9.39 -10.32 1.45
CA CYS A 82 9.38 -9.09 2.24
C CYS A 82 10.29 -8.00 1.67
N GLY A 83 11.47 -8.38 1.17
CA GLY A 83 12.49 -7.44 0.71
C GLY A 83 12.35 -7.02 -0.76
N SER A 84 11.78 -7.88 -1.59
CA SER A 84 11.67 -7.69 -3.03
C SER A 84 10.39 -8.33 -3.55
N PRO A 85 9.33 -7.52 -3.72
CA PRO A 85 8.10 -7.99 -4.34
C PRO A 85 8.37 -8.58 -5.73
N VAL A 86 7.63 -9.64 -6.05
CA VAL A 86 7.68 -10.37 -7.32
C VAL A 86 6.66 -9.79 -8.28
N LEU A 87 7.03 -9.63 -9.55
CA LEU A 87 6.10 -9.19 -10.59
C LEU A 87 5.26 -10.36 -11.08
N LEU A 88 3.97 -10.09 -11.26
CA LEU A 88 2.95 -11.05 -11.67
C LEU A 88 2.23 -10.54 -12.92
N ASP A 89 1.77 -11.50 -13.73
CA ASP A 89 0.87 -11.30 -14.86
C ASP A 89 1.37 -10.24 -15.86
N GLY A 90 2.62 -10.34 -16.30
CA GLY A 90 3.22 -9.42 -17.26
C GLY A 90 3.51 -8.04 -16.67
N ALA A 91 4.04 -8.01 -15.45
CA ALA A 91 4.35 -6.80 -14.68
C ALA A 91 3.15 -5.88 -14.44
N THR A 92 1.93 -6.42 -14.46
CA THR A 92 0.72 -5.64 -14.18
C THR A 92 0.45 -5.53 -12.69
N MET A 93 0.94 -6.48 -11.90
CA MET A 93 0.83 -6.52 -10.45
C MET A 93 2.16 -6.91 -9.80
N SER A 94 2.42 -6.44 -8.57
CA SER A 94 3.52 -6.95 -7.74
C SER A 94 3.00 -7.58 -6.47
N PHE A 95 3.61 -8.67 -6.03
CA PHE A 95 3.27 -9.40 -4.82
C PHE A 95 4.45 -9.48 -3.84
N GLY A 96 4.21 -9.12 -2.59
CA GLY A 96 5.16 -9.28 -1.51
C GLY A 96 4.44 -9.58 -0.19
N LEU A 97 5.21 -9.62 0.90
CA LEU A 97 4.66 -9.88 2.24
C LEU A 97 4.98 -8.75 3.21
N GLU A 98 4.06 -8.50 4.13
CA GLU A 98 4.29 -7.61 5.27
C GLU A 98 5.12 -8.34 6.32
N ARG A 99 6.26 -7.75 6.70
CA ARG A 99 7.32 -8.43 7.45
C ARG A 99 6.87 -8.95 8.83
N ARG A 100 5.90 -8.31 9.47
CA ARG A 100 5.49 -8.64 10.86
C ARG A 100 4.41 -9.71 10.92
N SER A 101 3.49 -9.72 9.97
CA SER A 101 2.30 -10.57 9.96
C SER A 101 2.37 -11.68 8.92
N GLY A 102 3.17 -11.53 7.87
CA GLY A 102 3.12 -12.40 6.70
C GLY A 102 1.87 -12.16 5.83
N ALA A 103 1.10 -11.12 6.11
CA ALA A 103 -0.05 -10.76 5.27
C ALA A 103 0.41 -10.25 3.90
N LYS A 104 -0.40 -10.51 2.88
CA LYS A 104 -0.07 -10.20 1.49
C LYS A 104 -0.01 -8.69 1.27
N CYS A 105 1.01 -8.21 0.57
CA CYS A 105 1.11 -6.85 0.02
C CYS A 105 1.00 -6.94 -1.50
N LEU A 106 0.07 -6.18 -2.10
CA LEU A 106 -0.13 -6.17 -3.54
C LEU A 106 0.01 -4.74 -4.07
N MET A 107 0.51 -4.59 -5.29
CA MET A 107 0.51 -3.30 -5.97
C MET A 107 0.06 -3.49 -7.41
N LEU A 108 -0.92 -2.71 -7.83
CA LEU A 108 -1.31 -2.60 -9.23
C LEU A 108 -0.40 -1.59 -9.91
N SER A 109 0.26 -1.98 -11.00
CA SER A 109 1.03 -1.06 -11.85
C SER A 109 0.13 -0.01 -12.49
N ALA A 110 0.69 1.10 -12.94
CA ALA A 110 -0.04 2.09 -13.74
C ALA A 110 -0.74 1.47 -14.97
N ARG A 111 -0.14 0.44 -15.60
CA ARG A 111 -0.73 -0.30 -16.73
C ARG A 111 -1.97 -1.11 -16.36
N ALA A 112 -2.11 -1.48 -15.09
CA ALA A 112 -3.28 -2.19 -14.59
C ALA A 112 -4.38 -1.24 -14.08
N LEU A 113 -4.14 0.08 -14.08
CA LEU A 113 -5.12 1.07 -13.66
C LEU A 113 -5.98 1.54 -14.83
N SER A 114 -7.22 1.90 -14.52
CA SER A 114 -8.09 2.66 -15.41
C SER A 114 -7.77 4.14 -15.26
N ILE A 115 -7.09 4.71 -16.26
CA ILE A 115 -6.72 6.12 -16.30
C ILE A 115 -7.52 6.80 -17.40
N VAL A 116 -8.30 7.84 -17.05
CA VAL A 116 -9.07 8.59 -18.04
C VAL A 116 -8.11 9.29 -19.02
N TRP A 117 -8.37 9.07 -20.31
CA TRP A 117 -7.49 9.49 -21.43
C TRP A 117 -6.08 8.90 -21.40
N GLY A 118 -5.84 7.79 -20.68
CA GLY A 118 -4.53 7.15 -20.59
C GLY A 118 -3.95 6.68 -21.93
N ASP A 119 -4.81 6.45 -22.93
CA ASP A 119 -4.40 6.10 -24.30
C ASP A 119 -4.17 7.32 -25.21
N ASP A 120 -4.49 8.53 -24.73
CA ASP A 120 -4.27 9.78 -25.47
C ASP A 120 -2.87 10.33 -25.17
N PRO A 121 -1.93 10.33 -26.14
CA PRO A 121 -0.57 10.81 -25.93
C PRO A 121 -0.48 12.32 -25.67
N THR A 122 -1.56 13.07 -25.89
CA THR A 122 -1.65 14.49 -25.52
C THR A 122 -1.98 14.70 -24.05
N CYS A 123 -2.53 13.67 -23.38
CA CYS A 123 -2.90 13.68 -21.97
C CYS A 123 -1.89 12.91 -21.11
N TRP A 124 -1.41 11.75 -21.59
CA TRP A 124 -0.52 10.86 -20.85
C TRP A 124 0.58 10.30 -21.74
N ILE A 125 1.80 10.23 -21.23
CA ILE A 125 2.91 9.53 -21.88
C ILE A 125 3.27 8.32 -21.02
N TRP A 126 3.40 7.17 -21.67
CA TRP A 126 3.93 5.97 -21.06
C TRP A 126 5.45 5.96 -21.24
N THR A 127 6.17 5.96 -20.13
CA THR A 127 7.63 6.04 -20.13
C THR A 127 8.25 4.81 -19.49
N ALA A 128 9.48 4.49 -19.90
CA ALA A 128 10.30 3.52 -19.18
C ALA A 128 10.49 4.00 -17.74
N SER A 129 10.51 3.04 -16.82
CA SER A 129 10.43 3.36 -15.41
C SER A 129 11.65 4.12 -14.88
N LEU A 130 11.38 4.97 -13.88
CA LEU A 130 12.42 5.72 -13.18
C LEU A 130 13.15 4.84 -12.16
N PRO A 131 14.37 5.21 -11.73
CA PRO A 131 15.08 4.53 -10.65
C PRO A 131 14.19 4.30 -9.42
N GLY A 132 14.30 3.10 -8.83
CA GLY A 132 13.48 2.70 -7.69
C GLY A 132 12.06 2.25 -8.04
N SER A 133 11.66 2.24 -9.31
CA SER A 133 10.38 1.66 -9.73
C SER A 133 10.37 0.14 -9.66
N ARG A 134 9.23 -0.42 -9.23
CA ARG A 134 8.97 -1.86 -9.29
C ARG A 134 8.58 -2.34 -10.68
N PHE A 135 7.91 -1.49 -11.45
CA PHE A 135 7.36 -1.83 -12.77
C PHE A 135 8.24 -1.28 -13.89
N PRO A 136 8.24 -1.90 -15.09
CA PRO A 136 9.05 -1.48 -16.23
C PRO A 136 8.53 -0.21 -16.91
N GLU A 137 7.23 0.10 -16.78
CA GLU A 137 6.60 1.29 -17.34
C GLU A 137 5.82 2.05 -16.27
N VAL A 138 5.76 3.37 -16.43
CA VAL A 138 5.00 4.30 -15.58
C VAL A 138 4.23 5.29 -16.46
N ALA A 139 3.18 5.90 -15.90
CA ALA A 139 2.34 6.86 -16.64
C ALA A 139 2.66 8.29 -16.19
N GLU A 140 3.14 9.14 -17.10
CA GLU A 140 3.39 10.55 -16.87
C GLU A 140 2.25 11.42 -17.44
N LEU A 141 1.72 12.30 -16.60
CA LEU A 141 0.66 13.23 -16.94
C LEU A 141 1.21 14.43 -17.72
N VAL A 142 0.77 14.60 -18.97
CA VAL A 142 1.26 15.66 -19.87
C VAL A 142 0.62 17.00 -19.57
N ASP A 143 -0.70 17.09 -19.66
CA ASP A 143 -1.50 18.27 -19.31
C ASP A 143 -3.00 17.92 -19.39
N VAL A 144 -3.71 17.92 -18.27
CA VAL A 144 -5.17 17.68 -18.25
C VAL A 144 -5.86 18.55 -17.22
N CYS A 145 -7.15 18.86 -17.43
CA CYS A 145 -7.97 19.51 -16.40
C CYS A 145 -8.94 18.55 -15.67
N TRP A 146 -9.08 17.32 -16.18
CA TRP A 146 -9.84 16.21 -15.61
C TRP A 146 -8.86 15.10 -15.27
N LEU A 147 -8.72 14.78 -13.98
CA LEU A 147 -7.87 13.68 -13.53
C LEU A 147 -8.74 12.63 -12.87
N GLU A 148 -8.63 11.40 -13.34
CA GLU A 148 -9.30 10.27 -12.73
C GLU A 148 -8.48 9.00 -12.97
N ILE A 149 -8.11 8.36 -11.86
CA ILE A 149 -7.34 7.13 -11.82
C ILE A 149 -8.10 6.17 -10.91
N SER A 150 -8.41 4.97 -11.39
CA SER A 150 -8.99 3.92 -10.55
C SER A 150 -8.31 2.58 -10.72
N GLY A 151 -8.29 1.80 -9.65
CA GLY A 151 -7.79 0.43 -9.63
C GLY A 151 -8.82 -0.48 -8.95
N LYS A 152 -8.94 -1.71 -9.44
CA LYS A 152 -9.82 -2.73 -8.87
C LYS A 152 -9.00 -3.95 -8.51
N LEU A 153 -9.25 -4.49 -7.32
CA LEU A 153 -8.60 -5.71 -6.85
C LEU A 153 -9.63 -6.63 -6.20
N SER A 154 -9.60 -7.93 -6.55
CA SER A 154 -10.42 -8.92 -5.86
C SER A 154 -9.95 -9.12 -4.43
N LEU A 155 -10.89 -9.16 -3.49
CA LEU A 155 -10.61 -9.38 -2.07
C LEU A 155 -10.04 -10.78 -1.80
N SER A 156 -10.37 -11.76 -2.64
CA SER A 156 -9.79 -13.11 -2.59
C SER A 156 -8.27 -13.15 -2.73
N LEU A 157 -7.66 -12.13 -3.33
CA LEU A 157 -6.21 -12.01 -3.45
C LEU A 157 -5.54 -11.50 -2.17
N LEU A 158 -6.30 -10.98 -1.21
CA LEU A 158 -5.82 -10.40 0.04
C LEU A 158 -5.84 -11.41 1.18
N SER A 159 -5.14 -11.10 2.27
CA SER A 159 -5.19 -11.92 3.48
C SER A 159 -6.53 -11.71 4.21
N PRO A 160 -7.25 -12.77 4.58
CA PRO A 160 -8.51 -12.65 5.33
C PRO A 160 -8.27 -12.07 6.73
N GLY A 161 -9.30 -11.44 7.30
CA GLY A 161 -9.26 -10.87 8.66
C GLY A 161 -8.24 -9.75 8.83
N THR A 162 -7.84 -9.11 7.72
CA THR A 162 -6.80 -8.08 7.70
C THR A 162 -7.39 -6.74 7.27
N THR A 163 -7.07 -5.68 8.00
CA THR A 163 -7.34 -4.31 7.56
C THR A 163 -6.24 -3.86 6.61
N TYR A 164 -6.64 -3.34 5.46
CA TYR A 164 -5.75 -2.84 4.41
C TYR A 164 -5.87 -1.33 4.25
N ALA A 165 -4.80 -0.71 3.78
CA ALA A 165 -4.83 0.65 3.26
C ALA A 165 -4.29 0.68 1.83
N ALA A 166 -4.92 1.51 1.00
CA ALA A 166 -4.51 1.77 -0.37
C ALA A 166 -3.66 3.05 -0.43
N TYR A 167 -2.58 3.01 -1.19
CA TYR A 167 -1.64 4.11 -1.35
C TYR A 167 -1.40 4.36 -2.84
N LEU A 168 -1.54 5.62 -3.29
CA LEU A 168 -1.00 5.99 -4.59
C LEU A 168 0.51 6.14 -4.43
N VAL A 169 1.29 5.45 -5.28
CA VAL A 169 2.75 5.60 -5.37
C VAL A 169 3.10 6.35 -6.65
N PHE A 170 3.77 7.48 -6.51
CA PHE A 170 3.98 8.41 -7.62
C PHE A 170 5.25 9.26 -7.43
N ALA A 171 5.70 9.88 -8.51
CA ALA A 171 6.74 10.88 -8.54
C ALA A 171 6.21 12.15 -9.20
N ILE A 172 6.95 13.25 -9.08
CA ILE A 172 6.59 14.54 -9.65
C ILE A 172 7.73 14.98 -10.57
N ALA A 173 7.41 15.27 -11.83
CA ALA A 173 8.35 15.80 -12.81
C ALA A 173 8.77 17.24 -12.46
N ASP A 174 9.96 17.64 -12.91
CA ASP A 174 10.53 18.97 -12.64
C ASP A 174 9.63 20.11 -13.15
N GLU A 175 9.06 19.97 -14.35
CA GLU A 175 8.17 20.96 -15.00
C GLU A 175 6.69 20.77 -14.62
N SER A 176 6.43 20.29 -13.40
CA SER A 176 5.08 20.07 -12.87
C SER A 176 4.37 21.37 -12.48
N TYR A 177 3.05 21.36 -12.62
CA TYR A 177 2.16 22.35 -12.03
C TYR A 177 0.78 21.74 -11.83
N GLY A 178 -0.08 22.41 -11.06
CA GLY A 178 -1.48 22.04 -11.02
C GLY A 178 -1.82 20.95 -10.00
N LEU A 179 -0.82 20.41 -9.31
CA LEU A 179 -0.92 19.28 -8.38
C LEU A 179 -0.88 19.69 -6.91
N GLU A 180 -0.55 20.95 -6.64
CA GLU A 180 -0.43 21.50 -5.30
C GLU A 180 -1.80 21.91 -4.72
N CYS A 181 -2.02 21.66 -3.44
CA CYS A 181 -3.26 22.00 -2.75
C CYS A 181 -3.29 23.47 -2.31
N HIS A 182 -3.57 24.37 -3.24
CA HIS A 182 -3.72 25.80 -2.95
C HIS A 182 -4.96 26.14 -2.13
N VAL A 183 -4.86 27.21 -1.37
CA VAL A 183 -5.97 27.67 -0.53
C VAL A 183 -7.15 28.17 -1.36
N GLY A 184 -8.34 27.62 -1.10
CA GLY A 184 -9.60 27.98 -1.77
C GLY A 184 -9.91 27.18 -3.03
N MET A 185 -9.11 26.15 -3.32
CA MET A 185 -9.34 25.18 -4.39
C MET A 185 -9.81 23.84 -3.81
N LEU A 186 -10.61 23.10 -4.59
CA LEU A 186 -11.02 21.75 -4.21
C LEU A 186 -9.83 20.81 -4.41
N PRO A 187 -9.38 20.09 -3.37
CA PRO A 187 -8.35 19.08 -3.51
C PRO A 187 -8.89 17.88 -4.32
N PRO A 188 -8.00 17.09 -4.95
CA PRO A 188 -8.36 15.76 -5.39
C PRO A 188 -9.03 14.97 -4.26
N LYS A 189 -9.95 14.08 -4.64
CA LYS A 189 -10.65 13.19 -3.73
C LYS A 189 -10.23 11.76 -3.99
N ALA A 190 -9.94 11.02 -2.94
CA ALA A 190 -9.83 9.58 -3.01
C ALA A 190 -11.07 8.92 -2.43
N THR A 191 -11.53 7.86 -3.08
CA THR A 191 -12.57 6.99 -2.56
C THR A 191 -12.10 5.54 -2.57
N VAL A 192 -12.38 4.82 -1.48
CA VAL A 192 -12.15 3.37 -1.39
C VAL A 192 -13.50 2.72 -1.12
N THR A 193 -13.92 1.87 -2.05
CA THR A 193 -15.24 1.25 -2.06
C THR A 193 -15.09 -0.26 -2.08
N VAL A 194 -15.73 -0.95 -1.14
CA VAL A 194 -15.79 -2.41 -1.11
C VAL A 194 -17.17 -2.85 -1.57
N VAL A 195 -17.21 -3.68 -2.61
CA VAL A 195 -18.45 -4.26 -3.16
C VAL A 195 -18.39 -5.77 -2.96
N SER A 196 -19.31 -6.32 -2.17
CA SER A 196 -19.43 -7.77 -1.98
C SER A 196 -20.21 -8.38 -3.13
N GLY A 197 -19.81 -9.55 -3.65
CA GLY A 197 -20.38 -10.12 -4.89
C GLY A 197 -21.87 -10.44 -4.82
N SER A 198 -22.44 -10.54 -3.62
CA SER A 198 -23.87 -10.78 -3.39
C SER A 198 -24.78 -9.54 -3.51
N SER A 199 -24.22 -8.32 -3.63
CA SER A 199 -25.03 -7.09 -3.73
C SER A 199 -24.41 -6.02 -4.62
N SER A 200 -25.24 -5.34 -5.42
CA SER A 200 -24.79 -4.21 -6.26
C SER A 200 -24.54 -2.91 -5.50
N LYS A 201 -24.76 -2.91 -4.18
CA LYS A 201 -24.52 -1.74 -3.32
C LYS A 201 -23.16 -1.88 -2.63
N PRO A 202 -22.41 -0.78 -2.50
CA PRO A 202 -21.16 -0.81 -1.76
C PRO A 202 -21.43 -1.15 -0.29
N ALA A 203 -20.69 -2.12 0.24
CA ALA A 203 -20.77 -2.53 1.63
C ALA A 203 -20.15 -1.46 2.55
N THR A 204 -19.05 -0.86 2.10
CA THR A 204 -18.36 0.25 2.78
C THR A 204 -17.75 1.19 1.74
N SER A 205 -17.80 2.50 2.00
CA SER A 205 -17.15 3.53 1.19
C SER A 205 -16.50 4.57 2.11
N THR A 206 -15.23 4.86 1.89
CA THR A 206 -14.51 5.97 2.55
C THR A 206 -14.13 7.02 1.52
N GLU A 207 -14.11 8.29 1.92
CA GLU A 207 -13.71 9.42 1.08
C GLU A 207 -12.70 10.28 1.84
N HIS A 208 -11.63 10.68 1.17
CA HIS A 208 -10.58 11.54 1.74
C HIS A 208 -10.15 12.62 0.74
N ALA A 209 -9.88 13.82 1.26
CA ALA A 209 -9.20 14.87 0.50
C ALA A 209 -7.70 14.54 0.39
N ILE A 210 -7.14 14.64 -0.81
CA ILE A 210 -5.76 14.25 -1.11
C ILE A 210 -4.95 15.47 -1.58
N CYS A 211 -3.73 15.58 -1.07
CA CYS A 211 -2.71 16.46 -1.62
C CYS A 211 -1.69 15.63 -2.41
N LEU A 212 -1.43 15.99 -3.67
CA LEU A 212 -0.47 15.29 -4.53
C LEU A 212 0.90 15.94 -4.53
N GLN A 213 0.96 17.27 -4.57
CA GLN A 213 2.22 18.00 -4.50
C GLN A 213 2.29 18.81 -3.22
N HIS A 214 3.22 18.41 -2.37
CA HIS A 214 3.56 19.09 -1.14
C HIS A 214 4.84 19.89 -1.37
N MET A 215 4.73 21.22 -1.39
CA MET A 215 5.90 22.08 -1.32
C MET A 215 6.55 21.80 0.06
N GLN A 216 7.82 21.40 0.07
CA GLN A 216 8.74 21.49 1.21
C GLN A 216 8.29 20.92 2.59
N GLY A 217 8.28 19.58 2.74
CA GLY A 217 8.58 18.91 4.02
C GLY A 217 7.50 18.91 5.12
N GLU A 218 7.85 18.43 6.33
CA GLU A 218 6.92 18.24 7.46
C GLU A 218 6.32 19.55 8.01
N GLU A 219 7.00 20.68 7.83
CA GLU A 219 6.55 22.00 8.29
C GLU A 219 5.31 22.51 7.53
N GLU A 220 5.18 22.25 6.23
CA GLU A 220 3.99 22.66 5.46
C GLU A 220 2.79 21.70 5.67
N ALA A 221 3.04 20.43 6.04
CA ALA A 221 1.99 19.52 6.48
C ALA A 221 1.40 20.01 7.81
N ALA A 222 2.24 20.62 8.66
CA ALA A 222 1.76 21.37 9.82
C ALA A 222 1.03 22.67 9.41
N MET A 223 1.37 23.28 8.27
CA MET A 223 0.65 24.44 7.71
C MET A 223 -0.75 24.08 7.22
N HIS A 224 -0.98 22.87 6.70
CA HIS A 224 -2.34 22.36 6.44
C HIS A 224 -3.17 22.16 7.71
N ARG A 225 -2.49 21.79 8.80
CA ARG A 225 -3.04 21.61 10.14
C ARG A 225 -3.11 22.91 10.96
N ARG A 226 -2.82 24.07 10.35
CA ARG A 226 -2.89 25.40 10.98
C ARG A 226 -3.90 26.29 10.25
N LYS A 227 -4.59 27.14 11.02
CA LYS A 227 -5.47 28.18 10.49
C LYS A 227 -4.63 29.19 9.70
N GLN A 228 -4.95 29.39 8.43
CA GLN A 228 -4.22 30.31 7.56
C GLN A 228 -5.10 31.51 7.19
N GLN A 229 -4.49 32.68 7.03
CA GLN A 229 -5.14 33.84 6.46
C GLN A 229 -4.38 34.26 5.20
N TYR A 230 -5.07 34.36 4.08
CA TYR A 230 -4.48 34.78 2.81
C TYR A 230 -5.38 35.80 2.11
N MET A 231 -4.77 36.60 1.25
CA MET A 231 -5.46 37.66 0.51
C MET A 231 -6.00 37.11 -0.81
N ARG A 232 -7.33 36.96 -0.92
CA ARG A 232 -7.99 36.57 -2.16
C ARG A 232 -8.37 37.81 -2.97
N LEU A 233 -8.02 37.83 -4.25
CA LEU A 233 -8.46 38.86 -5.19
C LEU A 233 -9.96 38.71 -5.47
N ARG A 234 -10.72 39.80 -5.27
CA ARG A 234 -12.14 39.87 -5.63
C ARG A 234 -12.26 40.28 -7.10
N LYS A 235 -13.19 39.67 -7.83
CA LYS A 235 -13.58 40.15 -9.18
C LYS A 235 -14.09 41.61 -9.03
N GLY A 236 -13.35 42.57 -9.59
CA GLY A 236 -13.76 43.99 -9.67
C GLY A 236 -13.03 45.00 -8.77
N TYR A 237 -11.75 44.80 -8.44
CA TYR A 237 -10.89 45.67 -7.60
C TYR A 237 -11.16 45.58 -6.08
N GLY A 238 -10.39 44.71 -5.43
CA GLY A 238 -10.27 44.62 -3.96
C GLY A 238 -9.58 43.33 -3.53
N ARG A 239 -8.86 43.36 -2.40
CA ARG A 239 -8.30 42.18 -1.74
C ARG A 239 -9.18 41.85 -0.52
N LYS A 240 -9.63 40.60 -0.38
CA LYS A 240 -10.37 40.12 0.79
C LYS A 240 -9.47 39.18 1.58
N MET A 241 -9.32 39.43 2.88
CA MET A 241 -8.71 38.47 3.78
C MET A 241 -9.64 37.26 3.91
N VAL A 242 -9.16 36.10 3.50
CA VAL A 242 -9.87 34.82 3.60
C VAL A 242 -9.12 33.97 4.60
N THR A 243 -9.88 33.42 5.54
CA THR A 243 -9.37 32.50 6.53
C THR A 243 -9.66 31.08 6.08
N ARG A 244 -8.62 30.26 5.95
CA ARG A 244 -8.73 28.81 5.82
C ARG A 244 -8.58 28.21 7.21
N GLU A 245 -9.55 27.41 7.60
CA GLU A 245 -9.43 26.60 8.81
C GLU A 245 -8.44 25.46 8.56
N ALA A 246 -7.84 24.95 9.64
CA ALA A 246 -7.02 23.76 9.52
C ALA A 246 -7.91 22.63 8.98
N ASP A 247 -7.44 21.94 7.95
CA ASP A 247 -8.07 20.72 7.47
C ASP A 247 -7.15 19.57 7.89
N PRO A 248 -7.36 19.00 9.09
CA PRO A 248 -6.52 17.92 9.60
C PRO A 248 -6.71 16.61 8.83
N ASP A 249 -7.79 16.50 8.05
CA ASP A 249 -8.20 15.25 7.41
C ASP A 249 -7.64 15.10 5.98
N ILE A 250 -7.05 16.17 5.42
CA ILE A 250 -6.32 16.09 4.15
C ILE A 250 -5.11 15.16 4.27
N ARG A 251 -5.03 14.18 3.37
CA ARG A 251 -3.90 13.25 3.29
C ARG A 251 -2.80 13.85 2.44
N CYS A 252 -1.64 14.03 3.06
CA CYS A 252 -0.45 14.55 2.39
C CYS A 252 0.51 13.40 2.03
N PRO A 253 1.27 13.56 0.93
CA PRO A 253 2.20 12.53 0.50
C PRO A 253 3.43 12.49 1.41
N ARG A 254 4.07 11.33 1.49
CA ARG A 254 5.34 11.08 2.20
C ARG A 254 6.37 10.55 1.22
N ARG A 255 7.64 10.92 1.43
CA ARG A 255 8.75 10.35 0.67
C ARG A 255 9.06 8.94 1.15
N ARG A 256 9.31 8.04 0.21
CA ARG A 256 9.76 6.67 0.42
C ARG A 256 11.29 6.60 0.32
N GLY A 257 11.87 5.53 0.85
CA GLY A 257 13.31 5.28 0.76
C GLY A 257 13.80 4.93 -0.65
N ASP A 258 12.89 4.58 -1.57
CA ASP A 258 13.17 4.24 -2.97
C ASP A 258 13.14 5.47 -3.91
N GLY A 259 12.96 6.67 -3.37
CA GLY A 259 12.91 7.93 -4.14
C GLY A 259 11.51 8.32 -4.60
N TRP A 260 10.51 7.45 -4.47
CA TRP A 260 9.12 7.73 -4.81
C TRP A 260 8.39 8.44 -3.66
N ALA A 261 7.24 9.03 -3.96
CA ALA A 261 6.29 9.51 -2.96
C ALA A 261 5.09 8.55 -2.86
N GLU A 262 4.45 8.52 -1.69
CA GLU A 262 3.18 7.83 -1.51
C GLU A 262 2.18 8.66 -0.71
N VAL A 263 0.89 8.52 -1.01
CA VAL A 263 -0.20 9.09 -0.20
C VAL A 263 -1.28 8.04 0.05
N GLU A 264 -1.76 7.97 1.29
CA GLU A 264 -2.86 7.07 1.68
C GLU A 264 -4.17 7.57 1.07
N LEU A 265 -4.84 6.71 0.31
CA LEU A 265 -6.11 6.98 -0.37
C LEU A 265 -7.31 6.57 0.48
N GLY A 266 -7.13 5.61 1.39
CA GLY A 266 -8.15 5.14 2.31
C GLY A 266 -7.86 3.73 2.84
N GLU A 267 -8.70 3.28 3.77
CA GLU A 267 -8.60 1.96 4.39
C GLU A 267 -9.90 1.16 4.24
N PHE A 268 -9.79 -0.16 4.34
CA PHE A 268 -10.90 -1.09 4.29
C PHE A 268 -10.53 -2.40 5.02
N ALA A 269 -11.53 -3.14 5.48
CA ALA A 269 -11.34 -4.42 6.15
C ALA A 269 -11.73 -5.59 5.24
N VAL A 270 -10.92 -6.65 5.25
CA VAL A 270 -11.22 -7.93 4.59
C VAL A 270 -11.80 -8.89 5.60
N ALA A 271 -12.92 -9.53 5.26
CA ALA A 271 -13.58 -10.50 6.14
C ALA A 271 -12.69 -11.71 6.47
N GLY A 272 -12.95 -12.35 7.60
CA GLY A 272 -12.14 -13.46 8.12
C GLY A 272 -12.54 -14.86 7.62
N ASP A 273 -13.68 -14.99 6.95
CA ASP A 273 -14.27 -16.26 6.51
C ASP A 273 -13.72 -16.76 5.17
N GLY A 274 -12.92 -15.97 4.46
CA GLY A 274 -12.09 -16.43 3.33
C GLY A 274 -12.85 -16.70 2.02
N GLU A 275 -14.16 -16.43 1.97
CA GLU A 275 -15.03 -16.62 0.80
C GLU A 275 -15.60 -15.29 0.27
N ASP A 276 -14.88 -14.17 0.45
CA ASP A 276 -15.31 -12.88 -0.11
C ASP A 276 -14.91 -12.78 -1.59
N ASP A 277 -15.87 -13.06 -2.47
CA ASP A 277 -15.78 -12.83 -3.93
C ASP A 277 -15.86 -11.34 -4.31
N GLY A 278 -15.93 -10.46 -3.31
CA GLY A 278 -15.98 -9.03 -3.50
C GLY A 278 -14.74 -8.42 -4.14
N VAL A 279 -14.88 -7.15 -4.49
CA VAL A 279 -13.86 -6.32 -5.12
C VAL A 279 -13.71 -5.04 -4.32
N VAL A 280 -12.47 -4.62 -4.10
CA VAL A 280 -12.16 -3.25 -3.68
C VAL A 280 -11.86 -2.40 -4.89
N GLU A 281 -12.55 -1.27 -5.01
CA GLU A 281 -12.28 -0.21 -5.98
C GLU A 281 -11.65 0.97 -5.25
N VAL A 282 -10.48 1.38 -5.72
CA VAL A 282 -9.76 2.55 -5.24
C VAL A 282 -9.78 3.57 -6.35
N ARG A 283 -10.26 4.78 -6.10
CA ARG A 283 -10.33 5.86 -7.09
C ARG A 283 -9.71 7.13 -6.53
N LEU A 284 -8.97 7.85 -7.36
CA LEU A 284 -8.50 9.20 -7.14
C LEU A 284 -9.06 10.08 -8.26
N GLU A 285 -9.75 11.17 -7.92
CA GLU A 285 -10.39 12.05 -8.90
C GLU A 285 -10.21 13.53 -8.57
N GLU A 286 -10.01 14.34 -9.60
CA GLU A 286 -10.08 15.80 -9.55
C GLU A 286 -10.74 16.30 -10.84
N VAL A 287 -12.07 16.29 -10.86
CA VAL A 287 -12.89 16.57 -12.04
C VAL A 287 -13.58 17.93 -11.99
N ASP A 288 -13.85 18.43 -10.78
CA ASP A 288 -14.61 19.67 -10.57
C ASP A 288 -13.74 20.94 -10.60
N SER A 289 -12.42 20.82 -10.47
CA SER A 289 -11.52 21.97 -10.31
C SER A 289 -11.32 22.76 -11.60
N ARG A 290 -11.55 22.14 -12.77
CA ARG A 290 -11.20 22.64 -14.12
C ARG A 290 -9.74 23.10 -14.23
N ARG A 291 -8.88 22.63 -13.34
CA ARG A 291 -7.50 23.08 -13.20
C ARG A 291 -6.59 22.17 -13.99
N TRP A 292 -5.93 22.77 -14.97
CA TRP A 292 -4.87 22.13 -15.72
C TRP A 292 -3.73 21.73 -14.79
N LYS A 293 -3.21 20.52 -15.00
CA LYS A 293 -2.17 19.91 -14.19
C LYS A 293 -1.31 18.98 -15.03
N ARG A 294 -0.04 18.90 -14.65
CA ARG A 294 0.96 18.09 -15.33
C ARG A 294 2.09 17.63 -14.42
N GLY A 295 2.83 16.64 -14.91
CA GLY A 295 4.03 16.13 -14.28
C GLY A 295 3.77 15.14 -13.16
N LEU A 296 2.55 14.63 -13.00
CA LEU A 296 2.27 13.49 -12.12
C LEU A 296 2.77 12.22 -12.80
N ILE A 297 3.70 11.51 -12.18
CA ILE A 297 4.24 10.24 -12.69
C ILE A 297 3.72 9.12 -11.79
N VAL A 298 2.81 8.30 -12.30
CA VAL A 298 2.15 7.24 -11.53
C VAL A 298 2.91 5.94 -11.70
N GLN A 299 3.36 5.37 -10.58
CA GLN A 299 3.88 4.00 -10.55
C GLN A 299 2.73 2.99 -10.42
N GLY A 300 1.78 3.28 -9.53
CA GLY A 300 0.67 2.38 -9.25
C GLY A 300 -0.08 2.65 -7.95
N ILE A 301 -1.01 1.75 -7.62
CA ILE A 301 -1.73 1.74 -6.34
C ILE A 301 -1.28 0.52 -5.53
N GLU A 302 -0.69 0.77 -4.37
CA GLU A 302 -0.22 -0.26 -3.43
C GLU A 302 -1.25 -0.49 -2.32
N ILE A 303 -1.64 -1.74 -2.13
CA ILE A 303 -2.55 -2.23 -1.10
C ILE A 303 -1.72 -3.05 -0.11
N ARG A 304 -1.56 -2.53 1.10
CA ARG A 304 -0.76 -3.18 2.16
C ARG A 304 -1.51 -3.23 3.49
N PRO A 305 -1.23 -4.23 4.34
CA PRO A 305 -1.84 -4.33 5.66
C PRO A 305 -1.62 -3.04 6.46
N LYS A 306 -2.68 -2.55 7.10
CA LYS A 306 -2.62 -1.45 8.05
C LYS A 306 -2.60 -2.04 9.45
N HIS A 307 -1.56 -1.75 10.20
CA HIS A 307 -1.50 -2.15 11.59
C HIS A 307 -2.64 -1.48 12.35
N ALA A 308 -3.41 -2.27 13.09
CA ALA A 308 -4.29 -1.72 14.13
C ALA A 308 -3.40 -1.01 15.16
N CYS A 309 -3.70 0.25 15.42
CA CYS A 309 -3.08 1.02 16.50
C CYS A 309 -3.45 0.44 17.86
#